data_AF-A0A7W0Q624-F1
#
_entry.id   AF-A0A7W0Q624-F1
#
_cell.length_a   1.000
_cell.length_b   1.000
_cell.length_c   1.000
_cell.angle_alpha   90.00
_cell.angle_beta   90.00
_cell.angle_gamma   90.00
#
_symmetry.space_group_name_H-M   'P 1'
#
loop_
_entity.id
_entity.type
_entity.pdbx_description
1 polymer ?
#
loop_
_entity_poly.entity_id
_entity_poly.type
_entity_poly.pdbx_seq_one_letter_code
_entity_poly.pdbx_strand_id
1 'polypeptide(L)'
;TAVNASPHAAPSPPPPPSNADLAREVELVDTAMAALRRHEPTAALAAVRLHATETAGRGQLAEDAAAIEIEALCQLRAPRVAARIDAFDARWPQSAQRSRLTATCSSSGRNR
;
A
#
# COMPACT_ATOMS: atom_id res chain seq x y z
N THR A 1 -52.79 15.85 14.31
CA THR A 1 -51.66 15.09 14.87
C THR A 1 -50.52 15.16 13.87
N ALA A 2 -49.50 15.99 14.12
CA ALA A 2 -48.37 16.15 13.20
C ALA A 2 -47.22 15.23 13.64
N VAL A 3 -46.76 14.37 12.73
CA VAL A 3 -45.58 13.51 12.92
C VAL A 3 -44.32 14.36 12.79
N ASN A 4 -43.59 14.52 13.88
CA ASN A 4 -42.32 15.22 13.91
C ASN A 4 -41.22 14.25 13.45
N ALA A 5 -40.82 14.33 12.18
CA ALA A 5 -39.70 13.56 11.66
C ALA A 5 -38.39 14.29 11.98
N SER A 6 -37.64 13.78 12.96
CA SER A 6 -36.27 14.24 13.25
C SER A 6 -35.38 14.06 12.01
N PRO A 7 -34.64 15.08 11.56
CA PRO A 7 -33.67 14.90 10.50
C PRO A 7 -32.51 14.07 11.05
N HIS A 8 -32.30 12.87 10.52
CA HIS A 8 -31.07 12.10 10.73
C HIS A 8 -29.91 12.94 10.22
N ALA A 9 -29.06 13.42 11.13
CA ALA A 9 -27.80 14.05 10.76
C ALA A 9 -26.96 13.05 9.96
N ALA A 10 -26.59 13.42 8.73
CA ALA A 10 -25.66 12.65 7.93
C ALA A 10 -24.33 12.52 8.68
N PRO A 11 -23.63 11.36 8.61
CA PRO A 11 -22.31 11.22 9.22
C PRO A 11 -21.34 12.21 8.56
N SER A 12 -20.68 13.04 9.38
CA SER A 12 -19.63 13.95 8.92
C SER A 12 -18.49 13.17 8.26
N PRO A 13 -17.89 13.68 7.17
CA PRO A 13 -16.73 13.06 6.57
C PRO A 13 -15.59 12.99 7.60
N PRO A 14 -14.74 11.94 7.55
CA PRO A 14 -13.59 11.84 8.44
C PRO A 14 -12.69 13.08 8.28
N PRO A 15 -12.04 13.53 9.37
CA PRO A 15 -11.11 14.64 9.29
C PRO A 15 -9.99 14.31 8.29
N PRO A 16 -9.46 15.32 7.56
CA PRO A 16 -8.33 15.11 6.69
C PRO A 16 -7.13 14.61 7.51
N PRO A 17 -6.26 13.76 6.92
CA PRO A 17 -5.04 13.32 7.59
C PRO A 17 -4.19 14.54 7.97
N SER A 18 -3.59 14.49 9.16
CA SER A 18 -2.71 15.54 9.64
C SER A 18 -1.33 15.46 8.99
N ASN A 19 -0.56 16.55 9.04
CA ASN A 19 0.83 16.55 8.57
C ASN A 19 1.71 15.54 9.34
N ALA A 20 1.38 15.27 10.61
CA ALA A 20 2.06 14.27 11.41
C ALA A 20 1.79 12.85 10.88
N ASP A 21 0.57 12.59 10.40
CA ASP A 21 0.21 11.30 9.79
C ASP A 21 1.00 11.09 8.49
N LEU A 22 1.13 12.13 7.65
CA LEU A 22 1.91 12.03 6.41
C LEU A 22 3.41 11.80 6.68
N ALA A 23 4.01 12.52 7.63
CA ALA A 23 5.42 12.32 7.99
C ALA A 23 5.69 10.87 8.44
N ARG A 24 4.74 10.30 9.20
CA ARG A 24 4.80 8.91 9.63
C ARG A 24 4.66 7.92 8.45
N GLU A 25 3.76 8.18 7.52
CA GLU A 25 3.66 7.37 6.31
C GLU A 25 4.97 7.37 5.51
N VAL A 26 5.60 8.53 5.34
CA VAL A 26 6.89 8.68 4.64
C VAL A 26 7.98 7.84 5.31
N GLU A 27 8.11 7.91 6.64
CA GLU A 27 9.11 7.15 7.39
C GLU A 27 8.98 5.63 7.16
N LEU A 28 7.75 5.11 7.16
CA LEU A 28 7.47 3.69 6.96
C LEU A 28 7.77 3.25 5.52
N VAL A 29 7.39 4.07 4.54
CA VAL A 29 7.67 3.80 3.12
C VAL A 29 9.17 3.86 2.84
N ASP A 30 9.88 4.84 3.39
CA ASP A 30 11.34 4.96 3.28
C ASP A 30 12.06 3.76 3.90
N THR A 31 11.61 3.31 5.07
CA THR A 31 12.11 2.11 5.73
C THR A 31 11.92 0.88 4.84
N ALA A 32 10.74 0.74 4.23
CA ALA A 32 10.44 -0.39 3.36
C ALA A 32 11.28 -0.36 2.07
N MET A 33 11.47 0.81 1.45
CA MET A 33 12.36 0.97 0.29
C MET A 33 13.83 0.69 0.64
N ALA A 34 14.30 1.15 1.80
CA ALA A 34 15.66 0.87 2.27
C ALA A 34 15.87 -0.65 2.47
N ALA A 35 14.90 -1.35 3.02
CA ALA A 35 14.93 -2.81 3.15
C ALA A 35 14.99 -3.51 1.79
N LEU A 36 14.21 -3.07 0.79
CA LEU A 36 14.29 -3.62 -0.57
C LEU A 36 15.68 -3.42 -1.20
N ARG A 37 16.30 -2.24 -1.03
CA ARG A 37 17.67 -1.97 -1.51
C ARG A 37 18.71 -2.85 -0.83
N ARG A 38 18.46 -3.27 0.42
CA ARG A 38 19.33 -4.17 1.20
C ARG A 38 19.01 -5.66 0.98
N HIS A 39 18.12 -5.99 0.05
CA HIS A 39 17.64 -7.36 -0.18
C HIS A 39 17.03 -8.04 1.06
N GLU A 40 16.33 -7.25 1.88
CA GLU A 40 15.61 -7.71 3.08
C GLU A 40 14.07 -7.66 2.85
N PRO A 41 13.51 -8.48 1.95
CA PRO A 41 12.10 -8.37 1.57
C PRO A 41 11.14 -8.67 2.73
N THR A 42 11.54 -9.48 3.71
CA THR A 42 10.74 -9.73 4.93
C THR A 42 10.63 -8.47 5.79
N ALA A 43 11.70 -7.68 5.90
CA ALA A 43 11.69 -6.40 6.60
C ALA A 43 10.84 -5.34 5.86
N ALA A 44 10.93 -5.31 4.52
CA ALA A 44 10.07 -4.45 3.71
C ALA A 44 8.58 -4.77 3.93
N LEU A 45 8.22 -6.06 3.94
CA LEU A 45 6.84 -6.50 4.22
C LEU A 45 6.39 -6.13 5.64
N ALA A 46 7.28 -6.15 6.64
CA ALA A 46 6.95 -5.74 7.99
C ALA A 46 6.62 -4.24 8.07
N ALA A 47 7.42 -3.39 7.42
CA ALA A 47 7.19 -1.95 7.37
C ALA A 47 5.88 -1.60 6.63
N VAL A 48 5.59 -2.25 5.48
CA VAL A 48 4.33 -2.05 4.76
C VAL A 48 3.11 -2.49 5.59
N ARG A 49 3.21 -3.59 6.35
CA ARG A 49 2.11 -4.01 7.25
C ARG A 49 1.86 -3.00 8.35
N LEU A 50 2.91 -2.39 8.89
CA LEU A 50 2.77 -1.34 9.89
C LEU A 50 2.08 -0.12 9.28
N HIS A 51 2.49 0.33 8.09
CA HIS A 51 1.83 1.41 7.35
C HIS A 51 0.33 1.11 7.13
N ALA A 52 0.00 -0.10 6.67
CA ALA A 52 -1.39 -0.47 6.44
C ALA A 52 -2.22 -0.49 7.74
N THR A 53 -1.60 -0.87 8.86
CA THR A 53 -2.25 -0.89 10.18
C THR A 53 -2.50 0.52 10.69
N GLU A 54 -1.48 1.40 10.64
CA GLU A 54 -1.57 2.78 11.13
C GLU A 54 -2.54 3.62 10.28
N THR A 55 -2.61 3.35 8.97
CA THR A 55 -3.45 4.13 8.05
C THR A 55 -4.81 3.48 7.76
N ALA A 56 -5.09 2.30 8.35
CA ALA A 56 -6.21 1.43 7.99
C ALA A 56 -6.31 1.18 6.47
N GLY A 57 -5.17 1.12 5.78
CA GLY A 57 -5.07 0.92 4.33
C GLY A 57 -5.51 2.12 3.47
N ARG A 58 -5.77 3.28 4.08
CA ARG A 58 -6.25 4.51 3.43
C ARG A 58 -5.24 5.66 3.45
N GLY A 59 -3.98 5.36 3.75
CA GLY A 59 -2.90 6.33 3.79
C GLY A 59 -2.66 7.01 2.45
N GLN A 60 -2.08 8.21 2.48
CA GLN A 60 -1.72 8.97 1.28
C GLN A 60 -0.70 8.21 0.42
N LEU A 61 0.18 7.43 1.05
CA LEU A 61 1.20 6.61 0.36
C LEU A 61 0.79 5.14 0.20
N ALA A 62 -0.52 4.85 0.24
CA ALA A 62 -1.02 3.47 0.10
C ALA A 62 -0.66 2.82 -1.24
N GLU A 63 -0.55 3.60 -2.32
CA GLU A 63 -0.14 3.07 -3.64
C GLU A 63 1.34 2.65 -3.62
N ASP A 64 2.23 3.52 -3.15
CA ASP A 64 3.66 3.21 -3.00
C ASP A 64 3.90 2.02 -2.08
N ALA A 65 3.22 1.99 -0.93
CA ALA A 65 3.32 0.87 0.01
C ALA A 65 2.87 -0.46 -0.62
N ALA A 66 1.80 -0.44 -1.42
CA ALA A 66 1.32 -1.64 -2.11
C ALA A 66 2.27 -2.11 -3.23
N ALA A 67 2.89 -1.18 -3.96
CA ALA A 67 3.90 -1.51 -4.95
C ALA A 67 5.15 -2.14 -4.30
N ILE A 68 5.62 -1.57 -3.19
CA ILE A 68 6.72 -2.13 -2.39
C ILE A 68 6.39 -3.54 -1.89
N GLU A 69 5.14 -3.78 -1.45
CA GLU A 69 4.69 -5.12 -1.07
C GLU A 69 4.88 -6.13 -2.22
N ILE A 70 4.42 -5.77 -3.42
CA ILE A 70 4.54 -6.62 -4.61
C ILE A 70 6.00 -6.87 -4.96
N GLU A 71 6.87 -5.86 -4.91
CA GLU A 71 8.30 -6.04 -5.16
C GLU A 71 8.93 -7.01 -4.15
N ALA A 72 8.62 -6.86 -2.87
CA ALA A 72 9.09 -7.77 -1.83
C ALA A 72 8.61 -9.21 -2.06
N LEU A 73 7.34 -9.39 -2.46
CA LEU A 73 6.78 -10.69 -2.80
C LEU A 73 7.45 -11.31 -4.03
N CYS A 74 7.80 -10.49 -5.03
CA CYS A 74 8.52 -10.94 -6.21
C CYS A 74 9.94 -11.41 -5.87
N GLN A 75 10.67 -10.69 -5.01
CA GLN A 75 11.98 -11.14 -4.52
C GLN A 75 11.89 -12.47 -3.75
N LEU A 76 10.84 -12.65 -2.97
CA LEU A 76 10.58 -13.89 -2.22
C LEU A 76 9.99 -15.03 -3.08
N ARG A 77 9.67 -14.77 -4.35
CA ARG A 77 8.94 -15.71 -5.23
C ARG A 77 7.66 -16.25 -4.57
N ALA A 78 6.97 -15.39 -3.84
CA ALA A 78 5.79 -15.79 -3.10
C ALA A 78 4.63 -16.12 -4.07
N PRO A 79 3.91 -17.25 -3.88
CA PRO A 79 2.86 -17.68 -4.81
C PRO A 79 1.69 -16.69 -4.89
N ARG A 80 1.46 -15.92 -3.83
CA ARG A 80 0.40 -14.91 -3.74
C ARG A 80 0.66 -13.63 -4.55
N VAL A 81 1.81 -13.51 -5.19
CA VAL A 81 2.19 -12.25 -5.86
C VAL A 81 1.26 -11.89 -7.03
N ALA A 82 0.79 -12.89 -7.79
CA ALA A 82 -0.14 -12.68 -8.89
C ALA A 82 -1.46 -12.05 -8.39
N ALA A 83 -2.08 -12.65 -7.37
CA ALA A 83 -3.29 -12.11 -6.75
C ALA A 83 -3.08 -10.69 -6.19
N ARG A 84 -1.87 -10.38 -5.71
CA ARG A 84 -1.56 -9.04 -5.19
C ARG A 84 -1.42 -8.00 -6.30
N ILE A 85 -0.85 -8.37 -7.45
CA ILE A 85 -0.82 -7.54 -8.66
C ILE A 85 -2.24 -7.28 -9.16
N ASP A 86 -3.08 -8.31 -9.25
CA ASP A 86 -4.47 -8.14 -9.70
C ASP A 86 -5.24 -7.18 -8.78
N ALA A 87 -5.07 -7.30 -7.46
CA ALA A 87 -5.68 -6.39 -6.49
C ALA A 87 -5.14 -4.96 -6.58
N PHE A 88 -3.85 -4.79 -6.91
CA PHE A 88 -3.24 -3.48 -7.13
C PHE A 88 -3.82 -2.83 -8.40
N ASP A 89 -3.88 -3.56 -9.50
CA ASP A 89 -4.43 -3.08 -10.77
C ASP A 89 -5.92 -2.72 -10.66
N ALA A 90 -6.70 -3.49 -9.88
CA ALA A 90 -8.09 -3.18 -9.63
C ALA A 90 -8.29 -1.87 -8.84
N ARG A 91 -7.35 -1.57 -7.92
CA ARG A 91 -7.41 -0.37 -7.08
C ARG A 91 -6.80 0.87 -7.75
N TRP A 92 -5.73 0.70 -8.53
CA TRP A 92 -5.00 1.76 -9.21
C TRP A 92 -4.77 1.43 -10.70
N PRO A 93 -5.84 1.38 -11.52
CA PRO A 93 -5.77 0.91 -12.90
C PRO A 93 -4.88 1.76 -13.82
N GLN A 94 -4.62 3.02 -13.45
CA GLN A 94 -3.80 3.97 -14.20
C GLN A 94 -2.42 4.21 -13.55
N SER A 95 -2.02 3.36 -12.60
CA SER A 95 -0.75 3.52 -11.89
C SER A 95 0.46 3.43 -12.84
N ALA A 96 1.34 4.42 -12.77
CA ALA A 96 2.63 4.38 -13.44
C ALA A 96 3.56 3.27 -12.87
N GLN A 97 3.26 2.75 -11.66
CA GLN A 97 4.09 1.74 -11.01
C GLN A 97 3.97 0.36 -11.66
N ARG A 98 2.91 0.11 -12.43
CA ARG A 98 2.64 -1.19 -13.08
C ARG A 98 3.78 -1.67 -13.97
N SER A 99 4.36 -0.78 -14.76
CA SER A 99 5.49 -1.09 -15.65
C SER A 99 6.73 -1.51 -14.86
N ARG A 100 7.00 -0.82 -13.74
CA ARG A 100 8.12 -1.13 -12.83
C ARG A 100 7.92 -2.51 -12.18
N LEU A 101 6.73 -2.79 -11.65
CA LEU A 101 6.42 -4.08 -11.03
C LEU A 101 6.61 -5.24 -12.00
N THR A 102 6.14 -5.11 -13.24
CA THR A 102 6.29 -6.15 -14.27
C THR A 102 7.77 -6.47 -14.55
N ALA A 103 8.61 -5.42 -14.65
CA ALA A 103 10.04 -5.57 -14.88
C ALA A 103 10.77 -6.23 -13.70
N THR A 104 10.50 -5.77 -12.47
CA THR A 104 11.10 -6.30 -11.24
C THR A 104 10.77 -7.78 -11.02
N CYS A 105 9.51 -8.15 -11.22
CA CYS A 105 9.04 -9.52 -11.05
C CYS A 105 9.59 -10.47 -12.12
N SER A 106 9.75 -9.99 -13.36
CA SER A 106 10.38 -10.76 -14.44
C SER A 106 11.91 -10.92 -14.25
N SER A 107 12.56 -9.94 -13.63
CA SER A 107 14.02 -9.97 -13.37
C SER A 107 14.42 -10.91 -12.24
N SER A 108 13.59 -11.03 -11.19
CA SER A 108 13.85 -11.94 -10.05
C SER A 108 13.84 -13.44 -10.43
N GLY A 109 13.37 -13.77 -11.64
CA GLY A 109 13.49 -15.10 -12.23
C GLY A 109 14.81 -15.38 -12.96
N ARG A 110 15.62 -14.37 -13.27
CA ARG A 110 16.76 -14.48 -14.21
C ARG A 110 18.16 -14.49 -13.59
N ASN A 111 18.35 -14.19 -12.31
CA ASN A 111 19.67 -14.30 -11.68
C ASN A 111 19.80 -15.63 -10.91
N ARG A 112 20.51 -16.58 -11.53
CA ARG A 112 21.14 -17.74 -10.90
C ARG A 112 22.63 -17.70 -11.20
#